data_AF-A0A8D8A8Y2-F1
#
_entry.id   AF-A0A8D8A8Y2-F1
#
_cell.length_a   1.000
_cell.length_b   1.000
_cell.length_c   1.000
_cell.angle_alpha   90.00
_cell.angle_beta   90.00
_cell.angle_gamma   90.00
#
_symmetry.space_group_name_H-M   'P 1'
#
loop_
_entity.id
_entity.type
_entity.pdbx_description
1 polymer ?
#
loop_
_entity_poly.entity_id
_entity_poly.type
_entity_poly.pdbx_seq_one_letter_code
_entity_poly.pdbx_strand_id
1 'polypeptide(L)'
;CESSKVRIFWPRKRCSLLRDDVVFVDSPGVDVSPNLDDWIDNHCLNADVFVLVLNAESTMTLAEKSFFHEVSTRLSKPNIFVLNNRWDASASEPEFQESVKAQHQE
;
A
#
# COMPACT_ATOMS: atom_id res chain seq x y z
N CYS A 1 -2.87 -23.35 7.70
CA CYS A 1 -3.33 -22.41 8.75
C CYS A 1 -2.33 -21.27 8.74
N GLU A 2 -2.64 -20.00 8.49
CA GLU A 2 -3.85 -19.24 8.76
C GLU A 2 -3.97 -18.10 7.73
N SER A 3 -5.07 -18.00 6.98
CA SER A 3 -5.51 -16.72 6.42
C SER A 3 -6.80 -16.32 7.12
N SER A 4 -6.68 -15.89 8.38
CA SER A 4 -7.81 -15.38 9.15
C SER A 4 -8.09 -13.94 8.75
N LYS A 5 -8.89 -13.75 7.70
CA LYS A 5 -9.43 -12.43 7.36
C LYS A 5 -10.35 -11.94 8.48
N VAL A 6 -9.95 -10.86 9.16
CA VAL A 6 -10.78 -10.19 10.17
C VAL A 6 -11.61 -9.10 9.50
N ARG A 7 -12.92 -9.08 9.77
CA ARG A 7 -13.82 -8.01 9.30
C ARG A 7 -14.13 -7.05 10.44
N ILE A 8 -13.71 -5.80 10.30
CA ILE A 8 -13.98 -4.74 11.27
C ILE A 8 -15.17 -3.92 10.79
N PHE A 9 -16.22 -3.84 11.62
CA PHE A 9 -17.41 -3.02 11.33
C PHE A 9 -17.34 -1.72 12.15
N TRP A 10 -17.07 -0.61 11.47
CA TRP A 10 -16.99 0.71 12.10
C TRP A 10 -18.27 1.54 11.89
N PRO A 11 -18.72 2.37 12.85
CA PRO A 11 -19.93 3.17 12.68
C PRO A 11 -19.86 4.14 11.49
N ARG A 12 -20.68 3.91 10.45
CA ARG A 12 -20.72 4.72 9.22
C ARG A 12 -20.96 6.22 9.46
N LYS A 13 -21.67 6.59 10.53
CA LYS A 13 -21.88 8.00 10.91
C LYS A 13 -20.60 8.75 11.31
N ARG A 14 -19.50 8.04 11.57
CA ARG A 14 -18.19 8.61 11.98
C ARG A 14 -17.18 8.71 10.83
N CYS A 15 -17.49 8.18 9.65
CA CYS A 15 -16.59 8.19 8.50
C CYS A 15 -17.42 8.27 7.21
N SER A 16 -17.28 9.37 6.46
CA SER A 16 -17.99 9.56 5.19
C SER A 16 -17.65 8.46 4.18
N LEU A 17 -16.38 8.05 4.09
CA LEU A 17 -15.94 7.01 3.14
C LEU A 17 -16.68 5.68 3.36
N LEU A 18 -16.82 5.24 4.62
CA LEU A 18 -17.56 4.01 4.94
C LEU A 18 -19.07 4.16 4.74
N ARG A 19 -19.61 5.39 4.85
CA ARG A 19 -21.01 5.68 4.55
C ARG A 19 -21.25 5.59 3.04
N ASP A 20 -20.29 6.05 2.26
CA ASP A 20 -20.34 6.12 0.80
C ASP A 20 -19.78 4.82 0.16
N ASP A 21 -19.95 3.69 0.87
CA ASP A 21 -19.64 2.30 0.47
C ASP A 21 -18.18 1.98 0.10
N VAL A 22 -17.21 2.75 0.61
CA VAL A 22 -15.79 2.41 0.51
C VAL A 22 -15.44 1.35 1.55
N VAL A 23 -14.72 0.30 1.13
CA VAL A 23 -14.16 -0.73 2.00
C VAL A 23 -12.64 -0.64 1.97
N PHE A 24 -12.03 -0.60 3.15
CA PHE A 24 -10.57 -0.65 3.30
C PHE A 24 -10.14 -2.07 3.65
N VAL A 25 -9.04 -2.51 3.04
CA VAL A 25 -8.38 -3.77 3.35
C VAL A 25 -6.95 -3.44 3.72
N ASP A 26 -6.55 -3.87 4.91
CA ASP A 26 -5.17 -3.82 5.36
C ASP A 26 -4.54 -5.20 5.17
N SER A 27 -3.27 -5.24 4.75
CA SER A 27 -2.54 -6.47 4.45
C SER A 27 -1.38 -6.66 5.42
N PRO A 28 -0.91 -7.91 5.61
CA PRO A 28 0.40 -8.14 6.23
C PRO A 28 1.51 -7.38 5.49
N GLY A 29 2.63 -7.13 6.17
CA GLY A 29 3.81 -6.51 5.56
C GLY A 29 4.37 -7.33 4.40
N VAL A 30 4.82 -6.64 3.35
CA VAL A 30 5.37 -7.26 2.13
C VAL A 30 6.66 -8.05 2.43
N ASP A 31 7.40 -7.64 3.45
CA ASP A 31 8.67 -8.23 3.89
C ASP A 31 8.50 -9.49 4.76
N VAL A 32 7.32 -9.72 5.33
CA VAL A 32 7.07 -10.83 6.26
C VAL A 32 6.31 -12.01 5.65
N SER A 33 5.65 -11.83 4.51
CA SER A 33 4.79 -12.86 3.91
C SER A 33 5.32 -13.37 2.58
N PRO A 34 5.95 -14.57 2.53
CA PRO A 34 6.41 -15.17 1.28
C PRO A 34 5.27 -15.62 0.36
N ASN A 35 4.03 -15.70 0.87
CA ASN A 35 2.84 -16.12 0.13
C ASN A 35 1.88 -14.94 -0.11
N LEU A 36 2.42 -13.77 -0.44
CA LEU A 36 1.62 -12.57 -0.71
C LEU A 36 0.72 -12.75 -1.94
N ASP A 37 1.12 -13.61 -2.87
CA ASP A 37 0.38 -14.08 -4.04
C ASP A 37 -0.99 -14.61 -3.68
N ASP A 38 -1.04 -15.50 -2.67
CA ASP A 38 -2.28 -16.10 -2.20
C ASP A 38 -3.22 -15.03 -1.62
N TRP A 39 -2.69 -13.95 -1.05
CA TRP A 39 -3.50 -12.83 -0.56
C TRP A 39 -4.09 -12.00 -1.69
N ILE A 40 -3.29 -11.73 -2.73
CA ILE A 40 -3.76 -11.01 -3.91
C ILE A 40 -4.91 -11.80 -4.56
N ASP A 41 -4.67 -13.09 -4.81
CA ASP A 41 -5.62 -13.98 -5.50
C ASP A 41 -6.91 -14.17 -4.68
N ASN A 42 -6.81 -14.37 -3.37
CA ASN A 42 -7.98 -14.68 -2.54
C ASN A 42 -8.75 -13.45 -2.05
N HIS A 43 -8.11 -12.27 -1.98
CA HIS A 43 -8.69 -11.12 -1.27
C HIS A 43 -8.62 -9.79 -2.02
N CYS A 44 -7.80 -9.64 -3.05
CA CYS A 44 -7.57 -8.36 -3.71
C CYS A 44 -7.89 -8.33 -5.22
N LEU A 45 -8.26 -9.46 -5.84
CA LEU A 45 -8.62 -9.49 -7.28
C LEU A 45 -9.77 -8.54 -7.65
N ASN A 46 -10.67 -8.24 -6.71
CA ASN A 46 -11.80 -7.34 -6.90
C ASN A 46 -11.54 -5.93 -6.36
N ALA A 47 -10.31 -5.59 -5.99
CA ALA A 47 -9.97 -4.25 -5.54
C ALA A 47 -9.90 -3.29 -6.74
N ASP A 48 -10.64 -2.19 -6.67
CA ASP A 48 -10.63 -1.15 -7.70
C ASP A 48 -9.33 -0.32 -7.69
N VAL A 49 -8.73 -0.18 -6.50
CA VAL A 49 -7.56 0.66 -6.24
C VAL A 49 -6.61 -0.03 -5.27
N PHE A 50 -5.31 0.01 -5.59
CA PHE A 50 -4.22 -0.43 -4.73
C PHE A 50 -3.43 0.78 -4.23
N VAL A 51 -3.07 0.76 -2.95
CA VAL A 51 -2.29 1.82 -2.33
C VAL A 51 -1.04 1.20 -1.73
N LEU A 52 0.11 1.56 -2.27
CA LEU A 52 1.41 1.16 -1.73
C LEU A 52 1.89 2.24 -0.77
N VAL A 53 2.03 1.87 0.50
CA VAL A 53 2.53 2.77 1.53
C VAL A 53 4.02 2.49 1.73
N LEU A 54 4.85 3.38 1.19
CA LEU A 54 6.30 3.32 1.34
C LEU A 54 6.73 4.21 2.51
N ASN A 55 7.83 3.84 3.17
CA ASN A 55 8.46 4.73 4.14
C ASN A 55 9.41 5.68 3.41
N ALA A 56 9.10 6.98 3.41
CA ALA A 56 9.88 8.01 2.74
C ALA A 56 11.30 8.18 3.31
N GLU A 57 11.52 7.78 4.57
CA GLU A 57 12.85 7.78 5.22
C GLU A 57 13.79 6.71 4.63
N SER A 58 13.25 5.74 3.90
CA SER A 58 13.99 4.62 3.31
C SER A 58 13.79 4.55 1.80
N THR A 59 14.76 3.98 1.10
CA THR A 59 14.61 3.68 -0.33
C THR A 59 13.67 2.48 -0.51
N MET A 60 12.85 2.51 -1.57
CA MET A 60 12.02 1.37 -1.96
C MET A 60 12.85 0.09 -2.09
N THR A 61 12.47 -0.92 -1.32
CA THR A 61 13.15 -2.21 -1.22
C THR A 61 12.87 -3.07 -2.46
N LEU A 62 13.71 -4.09 -2.69
CA LEU A 62 13.48 -5.04 -3.77
C LEU A 62 12.18 -5.84 -3.56
N ALA A 63 11.79 -6.11 -2.31
CA ALA A 63 10.55 -6.81 -1.99
C ALA A 63 9.31 -6.02 -2.44
N GLU A 64 9.27 -4.71 -2.16
CA GLU A 64 8.18 -3.82 -2.59
C GLU A 64 8.11 -3.71 -4.12
N LYS A 65 9.26 -3.64 -4.80
CA LYS A 65 9.34 -3.65 -6.28
C LYS A 65 8.82 -4.96 -6.87
N SER A 66 9.23 -6.10 -6.32
CA SER A 66 8.79 -7.42 -6.78
C SER A 66 7.29 -7.60 -6.60
N PHE A 67 6.73 -7.16 -5.47
CA PHE A 67 5.28 -7.16 -5.26
C PHE A 67 4.54 -6.35 -6.33
N PHE A 68 5.03 -5.17 -6.68
CA PHE A 68 4.42 -4.36 -7.73
C PHE A 68 4.44 -5.07 -9.09
N HIS A 69 5.57 -5.68 -9.44
CA HIS A 69 5.70 -6.43 -10.68
C HIS A 69 4.66 -7.55 -10.74
N GLU A 70 4.48 -8.28 -9.64
CA GLU A 70 3.52 -9.36 -9.55
C GLU A 70 2.05 -8.90 -9.60
N VAL A 71 1.68 -7.83 -8.89
CA VAL A 71 0.34 -7.26 -9.00
C VAL A 71 0.06 -6.80 -10.44
N SER A 72 1.06 -6.21 -11.11
CA SER A 72 0.94 -5.75 -12.49
C SER A 72 0.86 -6.87 -13.53
N THR A 73 1.41 -8.05 -13.25
CA THR A 73 1.29 -9.22 -14.14
C THR A 73 -0.04 -9.96 -13.94
N ARG A 74 -0.58 -9.95 -12.72
CA ARG A 74 -1.85 -10.63 -12.40
C ARG A 74 -3.09 -9.78 -12.73
N LEU A 75 -3.00 -8.46 -12.64
CA LEU A 75 -4.12 -7.56 -12.92
C LEU A 75 -3.89 -6.77 -14.22
N SER A 76 -4.88 -6.79 -15.12
CA SER A 76 -4.84 -6.00 -16.33
C SER A 76 -5.15 -4.53 -16.03
N LYS A 77 -4.10 -3.72 -15.84
CA LYS A 77 -4.17 -2.27 -15.61
C LYS A 77 -4.84 -1.88 -14.27
N PRO A 78 -4.27 -2.30 -13.12
CA PRO A 78 -4.74 -1.86 -11.81
C PRO A 78 -4.54 -0.35 -11.63
N ASN A 79 -5.44 0.31 -10.88
CA ASN A 79 -5.22 1.67 -10.42
C ASN A 79 -4.33 1.62 -9.19
N ILE A 80 -3.10 2.12 -9.28
CA ILE A 80 -2.13 2.06 -8.19
C ILE A 80 -1.74 3.48 -7.76
N PHE A 81 -1.81 3.74 -6.46
CA PHE A 81 -1.26 4.93 -5.82
C PHE A 81 -0.04 4.54 -4.98
N VAL A 82 1.01 5.36 -5.03
CA VAL A 82 2.19 5.23 -4.16
C VAL A 82 2.17 6.39 -3.17
N LEU A 83 2.13 6.06 -1.88
CA LEU A 83 2.17 7.00 -0.77
C LEU A 83 3.50 6.87 -0.04
N ASN A 84 4.39 7.83 -0.23
CA ASN A 84 5.60 7.98 0.58
C ASN A 84 5.21 8.59 1.93
N ASN A 85 4.90 7.72 2.89
CA ASN A 85 4.51 8.08 4.24
C ASN A 85 5.71 8.51 5.07
N ARG A 86 5.46 9.20 6.19
CA ARG A 86 6.50 9.80 7.06
C ARG A 86 7.32 10.91 6.39
N TRP A 87 6.71 11.60 5.44
CA TRP A 87 7.34 12.74 4.78
C TRP A 87 7.71 13.88 5.75
N ASP A 88 7.02 13.98 6.88
CA ASP A 88 7.32 14.90 7.97
C ASP A 88 8.74 14.74 8.53
N ALA A 89 9.35 13.56 8.43
CA ALA A 89 10.76 13.36 8.77
C ALA A 89 11.70 14.18 7.88
N SER A 90 11.35 14.44 6.62
CA SER A 90 12.14 15.33 5.75
C SER A 90 12.03 16.80 6.13
N ALA A 91 11.01 17.19 6.90
CA ALA A 91 10.82 18.58 7.31
C ALA A 91 11.86 19.05 8.34
N SER A 92 12.54 18.14 9.04
CA SER A 92 13.68 18.50 9.90
C SER A 92 14.94 18.86 9.12
N GLU A 93 15.05 18.44 7.85
CA GLU A 93 16.21 18.67 6.99
C GLU A 93 15.78 19.20 5.61
N PRO A 94 15.29 20.45 5.53
CA PRO A 94 14.69 21.00 4.31
C PRO A 94 15.67 21.09 3.12
N GLU A 95 16.97 21.14 3.40
CA GLU A 95 18.04 21.14 2.39
C GLU A 95 18.15 19.83 1.60
N PHE A 96 17.73 18.70 2.18
CA PHE A 96 17.71 17.41 1.50
C PHE A 96 16.33 17.05 0.95
N GLN A 97 15.27 17.82 1.27
CA GLN A 97 13.89 17.50 0.90
C GLN A 97 13.68 17.38 -0.61
N GLU A 98 14.29 18.26 -1.42
CA GLU A 98 14.20 18.18 -2.89
C GLU A 98 14.93 16.95 -3.44
N SER A 99 16.11 16.64 -2.90
CA SER A 99 16.90 15.46 -3.28
C SER A 99 16.15 14.16 -2.95
N VAL A 100 15.57 14.07 -1.76
CA VAL A 100 14.75 12.92 -1.34
C VAL A 100 13.52 12.80 -2.24
N LYS A 101 12.87 13.92 -2.59
CA LYS A 101 11.71 13.90 -3.48
C LYS A 101 12.08 13.40 -4.87
N ALA A 102 13.21 13.86 -5.42
CA ALA A 102 13.70 13.40 -6.72
C ALA A 102 13.97 11.89 -6.71
N GLN A 103 14.59 11.37 -5.65
CA GLN A 103 14.86 9.93 -5.48
C GLN A 103 13.57 9.07 -5.50
N HIS A 104 12.45 9.59 -4.98
CA HIS A 104 11.16 8.87 -4.97
C HIS A 104 10.33 9.04 -6.25
N GLN A 105 10.79 9.85 -7.21
CA GLN A 105 10.15 10.07 -8.51
C GLN A 105 10.80 9.29 -9.65
N GLU A 106 11.98 8.71 -9.43
CA GLU A 106 12.70 7.83 -10.37
C GLU A 106 12.23 6.38 -10.32
#